data_AF-A0A6N8U8I6-F1
#
_entry.id   AF-A0A6N8U8I6-F1
#
_cell.length_a   1.000
_cell.length_b   1.000
_cell.length_c   1.000
_cell.angle_alpha   90.00
_cell.angle_beta   90.00
_cell.angle_gamma   90.00
#
_symmetry.space_group_name_H-M   'P 1'
#
loop_
_entity.id
_entity.type
_entity.pdbx_description
1 polymer ?
#
loop_
_entity_poly.entity_id
_entity_poly.type
_entity_poly.pdbx_seq_one_letter_code
_entity_poly.pdbx_strand_id
1 'polypeptide(L)'
;MEMIICDYHERECFQIEEFVFHYYQKKGCDIQIRCCKDWLEFSRQLRQKEADVVIVAQNGIEGLDIVTGLKSSSRNIIWFSDLDFGVQAYRQCVSYFNLKPITQEKISYALDGIETN
;
A
#
# COMPACT_ATOMS: atom_id res chain seq x y z
N MET A 1 -6.82 -8.72 9.84
CA MET A 1 -6.67 -8.21 8.46
C MET A 1 -5.23 -8.40 8.02
N GLU A 2 -5.00 -8.62 6.73
CA GLU A 2 -3.70 -8.86 6.12
C GLU A 2 -3.32 -7.70 5.22
N MET A 3 -2.17 -7.08 5.49
CA MET A 3 -1.64 -5.99 4.69
C MET A 3 -0.23 -6.31 4.19
N ILE A 4 0.07 -5.87 2.98
CA ILE A 4 1.43 -5.89 2.45
C ILE A 4 1.86 -4.46 2.15
N ILE A 5 3.06 -4.08 2.60
CA ILE A 5 3.69 -2.78 2.28
C ILE A 5 4.90 -3.05 1.38
N CYS A 6 4.89 -2.51 0.16
CA CYS A 6 6.03 -2.55 -0.74
C CYS A 6 6.79 -1.23 -0.72
N ASP A 7 7.92 -1.24 -0.04
CA ASP A 7 8.89 -0.17 0.02
C ASP A 7 10.29 -0.76 0.20
N TYR A 8 11.26 -0.29 -0.58
CA TYR A 8 12.64 -0.74 -0.46
C TYR A 8 13.40 -0.01 0.67
N HIS A 9 12.87 1.13 1.15
CA HIS A 9 13.44 1.87 2.28
C HIS A 9 12.89 1.34 3.60
N GLU A 10 13.73 0.62 4.36
CA GLU A 10 13.33 0.01 5.64
C GLU A 10 12.78 1.04 6.64
N ARG A 11 13.31 2.27 6.64
CA ARG A 11 12.81 3.35 7.51
C ARG A 11 11.42 3.84 7.13
N GLU A 12 11.12 3.94 5.84
CA GLU A 12 9.81 4.38 5.36
C GLU A 12 8.79 3.25 5.50
N CYS A 13 9.16 1.97 5.23
CA CYS A 13 8.30 0.81 5.54
C CYS A 13 7.92 0.81 7.03
N PHE A 14 8.89 0.94 7.93
CA PHE A 14 8.64 1.00 9.37
C PHE A 14 7.72 2.16 9.77
N GLN A 15 7.92 3.35 9.19
CA GLN A 15 7.05 4.50 9.44
C GLN A 15 5.61 4.27 8.97
N ILE A 16 5.42 3.67 7.79
CA ILE A 16 4.09 3.30 7.28
C ILE A 16 3.44 2.27 8.22
N GLU A 17 4.20 1.26 8.66
CA GLU A 17 3.74 0.27 9.64
C GLU A 17 3.24 0.93 10.93
N GLU A 18 4.02 1.85 11.51
CA GLU A 18 3.61 2.61 12.70
C GLU A 18 2.30 3.38 12.47
N PHE A 19 2.14 4.01 11.30
CA PHE A 19 0.93 4.75 10.98
C PHE A 19 -0.30 3.85 10.84
N VAL A 20 -0.14 2.68 10.22
CA VAL A 20 -1.19 1.66 10.08
C VAL A 20 -1.56 1.09 11.45
N PHE A 21 -0.58 0.74 12.27
CA PHE A 21 -0.84 0.24 13.63
C PHE A 21 -1.56 1.28 14.49
N HIS A 22 -1.14 2.55 14.43
CA HIS A 22 -1.80 3.62 15.16
C HIS A 22 -3.27 3.81 14.74
N TYR A 23 -3.57 3.64 13.44
CA TYR A 23 -4.93 3.69 12.92
C TYR A 23 -5.80 2.54 13.44
N TYR A 24 -5.33 1.29 13.32
CA TYR A 24 -6.13 0.11 13.72
C TYR A 24 -6.20 -0.12 15.24
N GLN A 25 -5.18 0.31 15.99
CA GLN A 25 -5.21 0.26 17.46
C GLN A 25 -6.40 1.05 18.02
N LYS A 26 -6.72 2.22 17.45
CA LYS A 26 -7.89 3.02 17.85
C LYS A 26 -9.23 2.31 17.59
N LYS A 27 -9.26 1.37 16.65
CA LYS A 27 -10.44 0.58 16.26
C LYS A 27 -10.52 -0.78 16.98
N GLY A 28 -9.48 -1.18 17.71
CA GLY A 28 -9.41 -2.49 18.37
C GLY A 28 -9.29 -3.66 17.38
N CYS A 29 -8.79 -3.42 16.17
CA CYS A 29 -8.63 -4.44 15.13
C CYS A 29 -7.21 -5.00 15.14
N ASP A 30 -7.08 -6.33 14.98
CA ASP A 30 -5.79 -6.97 14.79
C ASP A 30 -5.37 -6.96 13.30
N ILE A 31 -4.15 -6.50 13.04
CA ILE A 31 -3.57 -6.29 11.71
C ILE A 31 -2.23 -7.01 11.63
N GLN A 32 -2.05 -7.81 10.57
CA GLN A 32 -0.81 -8.48 10.25
C GLN A 32 -0.21 -7.81 9.02
N ILE A 33 1.00 -7.27 9.16
CA ILE A 33 1.69 -6.53 8.11
C ILE A 33 2.91 -7.32 7.64
N ARG A 34 3.12 -7.36 6.33
CA ARG A 34 4.35 -7.89 5.71
C ARG A 34 4.99 -6.81 4.83
N CYS A 35 6.28 -6.54 4.99
CA CYS A 35 7.03 -5.70 4.06
C CYS A 35 7.57 -6.53 2.86
N CYS A 36 7.65 -5.91 1.68
CA CYS A 36 8.30 -6.39 0.46
C CYS A 36 9.21 -5.32 -0.13
N LYS A 37 10.35 -5.71 -0.69
CA LYS A 37 11.27 -4.75 -1.31
C LYS A 37 10.99 -4.50 -2.79
N ASP A 38 10.48 -5.51 -3.50
CA ASP A 38 10.28 -5.49 -4.95
C ASP A 38 9.13 -6.39 -5.41
N TRP A 39 8.88 -6.41 -6.73
CA TRP A 39 7.86 -7.24 -7.36
C TRP A 39 8.08 -8.75 -7.15
N LEU A 40 9.34 -9.20 -7.14
CA LEU A 40 9.65 -10.61 -7.01
C LEU A 40 9.25 -11.10 -5.62
N GLU A 41 9.65 -10.37 -4.58
CA GLU A 41 9.27 -10.64 -3.20
C GLU A 41 7.76 -10.49 -3.00
N PHE A 42 7.18 -9.40 -3.48
CA PHE A 42 5.74 -9.14 -3.41
C PHE A 42 4.93 -10.30 -4.00
N SER A 43 5.23 -10.69 -5.23
CA SER A 43 4.50 -11.76 -5.92
C SER A 43 4.65 -13.10 -5.21
N ARG A 44 5.83 -13.37 -4.60
CA ARG A 44 6.05 -14.58 -3.79
C ARG A 44 5.19 -14.57 -2.54
N GLN A 45 5.14 -13.47 -1.80
CA GLN A 45 4.34 -13.34 -0.59
C GLN A 45 2.84 -13.42 -0.90
N LEU A 46 2.38 -12.76 -1.97
CA LEU A 46 0.98 -12.77 -2.38
C LEU A 46 0.51 -14.19 -2.76
N ARG A 47 1.37 -14.99 -3.41
CA ARG A 47 1.08 -16.41 -3.69
C ARG A 47 0.99 -17.28 -2.43
N GLN A 48 1.65 -16.88 -1.34
CA GLN A 48 1.63 -17.63 -0.07
C GLN A 48 0.40 -17.29 0.75
N LYS A 49 0.03 -16.01 0.81
CA LYS A 49 -1.13 -15.53 1.54
C LYS A 49 -1.64 -14.24 0.88
N GLU A 50 -2.94 -14.22 0.62
CA GLU A 50 -3.62 -13.03 0.12
C GLU A 50 -3.46 -11.84 1.07
N ALA A 51 -3.64 -10.64 0.52
CA ALA A 51 -3.64 -9.39 1.26
C ALA A 51 -4.94 -8.63 0.97
N ASP A 52 -5.57 -8.13 2.03
CA ASP A 52 -6.78 -7.32 1.97
C ASP A 52 -6.45 -5.91 1.44
N VAL A 53 -5.29 -5.39 1.85
CA VAL A 53 -4.76 -4.07 1.45
C VAL A 53 -3.29 -4.20 1.03
N VAL A 54 -2.92 -3.52 -0.06
CA VAL A 54 -1.53 -3.38 -0.51
C VAL A 54 -1.17 -1.89 -0.51
N ILE A 55 -0.14 -1.52 0.25
CA ILE A 55 0.45 -0.17 0.22
C ILE A 55 1.72 -0.23 -0.64
N VAL A 56 1.77 0.55 -1.70
CA VAL A 56 2.96 0.70 -2.55
C VAL A 56 3.56 2.07 -2.25
N ALA A 57 4.84 2.11 -1.90
CA ALA A 57 5.56 3.34 -1.55
C ALA A 57 6.94 3.44 -2.21
N GLN A 58 7.19 2.69 -3.27
CA GLN A 58 8.49 2.78 -3.97
C GLN A 58 8.64 4.14 -4.68
N ASN A 59 9.85 4.70 -4.63
CA ASN A 59 10.23 5.85 -5.45
C ASN A 59 10.45 5.44 -6.91
N GLY A 60 10.46 6.43 -7.81
CA GLY A 60 10.76 6.24 -9.22
C GLY A 60 9.62 5.53 -9.95
N ILE A 61 9.99 4.73 -10.95
CA ILE A 61 9.03 3.98 -11.76
C ILE A 61 8.74 2.59 -11.20
N GLU A 62 9.49 2.15 -10.19
CA GLU A 62 9.48 0.80 -9.65
C GLU A 62 8.10 0.42 -9.09
N GLY A 63 7.38 1.38 -8.51
CA GLY A 63 6.02 1.18 -8.02
C GLY A 63 5.02 0.79 -9.12
N LEU A 64 5.28 1.14 -10.39
CA LEU A 64 4.44 0.74 -11.51
C LEU A 64 4.46 -0.78 -11.70
N ASP A 65 5.59 -1.45 -11.50
CA ASP A 65 5.68 -2.90 -11.70
C ASP A 65 4.76 -3.63 -10.70
N ILE A 66 4.68 -3.13 -9.46
CA ILE A 66 3.75 -3.66 -8.44
C ILE A 66 2.29 -3.42 -8.86
N VAL A 67 1.95 -2.18 -9.19
CA VAL A 67 0.57 -1.78 -9.46
C VAL A 67 0.04 -2.39 -10.75
N THR A 68 0.86 -2.47 -11.80
CA THR A 68 0.48 -3.06 -13.09
C THR A 68 0.48 -4.58 -13.08
N GLY A 69 1.35 -5.20 -12.29
CA GLY A 69 1.40 -6.65 -12.11
C GLY A 69 0.19 -7.19 -11.34
N LEU A 70 -0.43 -6.36 -10.49
CA LEU A 70 -1.71 -6.65 -9.86
C LEU A 70 -2.84 -6.54 -10.89
N LYS A 71 -3.31 -7.69 -11.40
CA LYS A 71 -4.50 -7.70 -12.28
C LYS A 71 -5.69 -7.07 -11.56
N SER A 72 -6.29 -6.07 -12.20
CA SER A 72 -7.50 -5.38 -11.75
C SER A 72 -8.56 -6.39 -11.31
N SER A 73 -8.98 -6.37 -10.05
CA SER A 73 -10.41 -6.38 -9.67
C SER A 73 -10.74 -6.85 -8.25
N SER A 74 -9.81 -6.98 -7.29
CA SER A 74 -10.26 -7.40 -5.95
C SER A 74 -9.45 -6.95 -4.74
N ARG A 75 -8.48 -6.05 -4.89
CA ARG A 75 -7.61 -5.66 -3.77
C ARG A 75 -7.58 -4.16 -3.62
N ASN A 76 -7.59 -3.71 -2.37
CA ASN A 76 -7.47 -2.30 -2.06
C ASN A 76 -6.02 -1.88 -2.20
N ILE A 77 -5.72 -1.07 -3.22
CA ILE A 77 -4.37 -0.58 -3.48
C ILE A 77 -4.27 0.87 -3.03
N ILE A 78 -3.35 1.14 -2.11
CA ILE A 78 -2.92 2.48 -1.73
C ILE A 78 -1.55 2.70 -2.35
N TRP A 79 -1.37 3.78 -3.09
CA TRP A 79 -0.11 4.06 -3.76
C TRP A 79 0.41 5.47 -3.44
N PHE A 80 1.59 5.51 -2.83
CA PHE A 80 2.40 6.70 -2.63
C PHE A 80 3.61 6.70 -3.56
N SER A 81 3.89 7.84 -4.20
CA SER A 81 5.08 7.98 -5.07
C SER A 81 5.69 9.37 -4.96
N ASP A 82 6.98 9.47 -5.26
CA ASP A 82 7.71 10.73 -5.46
C ASP A 82 7.42 11.36 -6.84
N LEU A 83 6.86 10.59 -7.78
CA LEU A 83 6.43 11.04 -9.10
C LEU A 83 4.90 11.07 -9.22
N ASP A 84 4.38 11.92 -10.12
CA ASP A 84 2.94 11.99 -10.38
C ASP A 84 2.50 10.90 -11.37
N PHE A 85 1.85 9.87 -10.83
CA PHE A 85 1.21 8.78 -11.56
C PHE A 85 -0.32 8.85 -11.49
N GLY A 86 -0.92 10.00 -11.19
CA GLY A 86 -2.37 10.09 -10.95
C GLY A 86 -3.23 9.53 -12.08
N VAL A 87 -2.86 9.77 -13.34
CA VAL A 87 -3.56 9.22 -14.51
C VAL A 87 -3.41 7.70 -14.60
N GLN A 88 -2.22 7.18 -14.32
CA GLN A 88 -1.92 5.75 -14.32
C GLN A 88 -2.65 5.03 -13.17
N ALA A 89 -2.63 5.61 -11.97
CA ALA A 89 -3.34 5.11 -10.80
C ALA A 89 -4.85 5.02 -11.06
N TYR A 90 -5.43 6.04 -11.69
CA TYR A 90 -6.84 6.01 -12.12
C TYR A 90 -7.12 4.88 -13.12
N ARG A 91 -6.27 4.72 -14.15
CA ARG A 91 -6.42 3.66 -15.17
C ARG A 91 -6.29 2.25 -14.59
N GLN A 92 -5.52 2.09 -13.52
CA GLN A 92 -5.32 0.81 -12.82
C GLN A 92 -6.32 0.59 -11.69
N CYS A 93 -7.31 1.47 -11.51
CA CYS A 93 -8.31 1.41 -10.45
C CYS A 93 -7.68 1.31 -9.04
N VAL A 94 -6.58 2.02 -8.82
CA VAL A 94 -5.96 2.14 -7.50
C VAL A 94 -6.95 2.84 -6.56
N SER A 95 -7.17 2.27 -5.36
CA SER A 95 -8.14 2.77 -4.39
C SER A 95 -7.78 4.17 -3.87
N TYR A 96 -6.49 4.45 -3.70
CA TYR A 96 -6.00 5.76 -3.29
C TYR A 96 -4.60 6.03 -3.84
N PHE A 97 -4.39 7.22 -4.40
CA PHE A 97 -3.07 7.69 -4.84
C PHE A 97 -2.73 9.05 -4.19
N ASN A 98 -1.49 9.22 -3.74
CA ASN A 98 -0.97 10.52 -3.31
C ASN A 98 0.54 10.63 -3.50
N LEU A 99 1.05 11.86 -3.52
CA LEU A 99 2.49 12.10 -3.55
C LEU A 99 3.10 11.91 -2.16
N LYS A 100 4.39 11.57 -2.13
CA LYS A 100 5.23 11.65 -0.93
C LYS A 100 5.45 13.12 -0.50
N PRO A 101 5.79 13.41 0.77
CA PRO A 101 6.02 12.47 1.87
C PRO A 101 4.72 11.82 2.36
N ILE A 102 4.87 10.62 2.93
CA ILE A 102 3.78 9.88 3.56
C ILE A 102 3.58 10.43 4.97
N THR A 103 2.33 10.66 5.35
CA THR A 103 1.97 11.16 6.70
C THR A 103 0.86 10.30 7.30
N GLN A 104 0.71 10.38 8.63
CA GLN A 104 -0.36 9.68 9.35
C GLN A 104 -1.75 10.03 8.78
N GLU A 105 -1.98 11.29 8.43
CA GLU A 105 -3.26 11.78 7.91
C GLU A 105 -3.57 11.15 6.55
N LYS A 106 -2.58 11.05 5.66
CA LYS A 106 -2.75 10.42 4.34
C LYS A 106 -3.08 8.94 4.47
N ILE A 107 -2.38 8.21 5.35
CA ILE A 107 -2.67 6.80 5.63
C ILE A 107 -4.08 6.64 6.20
N SER A 108 -4.45 7.47 7.18
CA SER A 108 -5.76 7.37 7.83
C SER A 108 -6.89 7.64 6.83
N TYR A 109 -6.74 8.68 6.00
CA TYR A 109 -7.70 9.00 4.94
C TYR A 109 -7.84 7.89 3.90
N ALA A 110 -6.72 7.31 3.46
CA ALA A 110 -6.73 6.20 2.50
C ALA A 110 -7.44 4.97 3.06
N LEU A 111 -7.18 4.63 4.33
CA LEU A 111 -7.82 3.50 5.01
C LEU A 111 -9.31 3.76 5.28
N ASP A 112 -9.70 4.97 5.68
CA ASP A 112 -11.12 5.33 5.85
C ASP A 112 -11.91 5.12 4.55
N GLY A 113 -11.33 5.46 3.40
CA GLY A 113 -11.94 5.22 2.09
C GLY A 113 -12.07 3.73 1.71
N ILE A 114 -11.21 2.87 2.25
CA ILE A 114 -11.26 1.42 2.04
C ILE A 114 -12.32 0.78 2.95
N GLU A 115 -12.36 1.14 4.22
CA GLU A 115 -13.26 0.55 5.23
C GLU A 115 -14.74 0.92 5.02
N THR A 116 -15.03 1.94 4.19
CA THR A 116 -16.39 2.44 3.93
C THR A 116 -17.04 1.79 2.68
N ASN A 117 -16.26 1.07 1.85
CA ASN A 117 -16.75 0.39 0.64
C ASN A 117 -17.08 -1.07 0.89
#